data_AF-A0A392VHV4-F1
#
_entry.id   AF-A0A392VHV4-F1
#
_cell.length_a   1.000
_cell.length_b   1.000
_cell.length_c   1.000
_cell.angle_alpha   90.00
_cell.angle_beta   90.00
_cell.angle_gamma   90.00
#
_symmetry.space_group_name_H-M   'P 1'
#
loop_
_entity.id
_entity.type
_entity.pdbx_description
1 polymer ?
#
loop_
_entity_poly.entity_id
_entity_poly.type
_entity_poly.pdbx_seq_one_letter_code
_entity_poly.pdbx_strand_id
1 'polypeptide(L)' 'MAACGGLFRDHLADHVGSFAQNLGPGSILHAEITAIIIALER' A
#
# COMPACT_ATOMS: atom_id res chain seq x y z
N MET A 1 14.99 6.44 2.20
CA MET A 1 14.37 5.10 2.27
C MET A 1 12.88 5.29 2.00
N ALA A 2 12.29 4.36 1.27
CA ALA A 2 10.91 4.36 0.85
C ALA A 2 10.13 3.28 1.60
N ALA A 3 8.86 3.55 1.83
CA ALA A 3 7.90 2.60 2.40
C ALA A 3 6.56 2.83 1.72
N CYS A 4 5.74 1.78 1.66
CA CYS A 4 4.39 1.86 1.13
C CYS A 4 3.39 1.22 2.09
N GLY A 5 2.12 1.50 1.88
CA GLY A 5 1.03 0.95 2.67
C GLY A 5 -0.32 1.25 2.05
N GLY A 6 -1.36 0.63 2.59
CA GLY A 6 -2.72 0.80 2.10
C GLY A 6 -3.75 0.42 3.14
N LEU A 7 -4.94 1.03 3.02
CA LEU A 7 -6.12 0.71 3.79
C LEU A 7 -7.18 0.17 2.84
N PHE A 8 -7.71 -1.01 3.15
CA PHE A 8 -8.85 -1.59 2.47
C PHE A 8 -10.11 -1.23 3.24
N ARG A 9 -11.08 -0.67 2.51
CA ARG A 9 -12.38 -0.32 3.05
C ARG A 9 -13.47 -0.94 2.21
N ASP A 10 -14.59 -1.26 2.84
CA ASP A 10 -15.78 -1.69 2.11
C ASP A 10 -16.60 -0.48 1.62
N HIS A 11 -17.77 -0.77 1.06
CA HIS A 11 -18.70 0.23 0.54
C HIS A 11 -19.34 1.10 1.64
N LEU A 12 -19.27 0.69 2.92
CA LEU A 12 -19.71 1.48 4.07
C LEU A 12 -18.56 2.34 4.65
N ALA A 13 -17.40 2.30 3.99
CA ALA A 13 -16.15 2.88 4.44
C ALA A 13 -15.58 2.23 5.72
N ASP A 14 -16.06 1.04 6.09
CA ASP A 14 -15.54 0.29 7.22
C ASP A 14 -14.17 -0.30 6.88
N HIS A 15 -13.26 -0.31 7.86
CA HIS A 15 -11.92 -0.86 7.69
C HIS A 15 -11.95 -2.39 7.64
N VAL A 16 -11.54 -2.95 6.51
CA VAL A 16 -11.50 -4.41 6.26
C VAL A 16 -10.10 -4.97 6.45
N GLY A 17 -9.06 -4.14 6.27
CA GLY A 17 -7.68 -4.54 6.45
C GLY A 17 -6.69 -3.45 6.07
N SER A 18 -5.42 -3.66 6.42
CA SER A 18 -4.36 -2.72 6.11
C SER A 18 -3.02 -3.42 5.96
N PHE A 19 -2.09 -2.75 5.28
CA PHE A 19 -0.71 -3.18 5.21
C PHE A 19 0.25 -1.99 5.27
N ALA A 20 1.47 -2.28 5.72
CA ALA A 20 2.60 -1.39 5.64
C ALA A 20 3.85 -2.22 5.33
N GLN A 21 4.69 -1.76 4.40
CA GLN A 21 5.89 -2.44 3.98
C GLN A 21 7.05 -1.45 3.83
N ASN A 22 8.18 -1.78 4.44
CA ASN A 22 9.43 -1.07 4.22
C ASN A 22 10.08 -1.58 2.91
N LEU A 23 10.34 -0.69 1.97
CA LEU A 23 10.92 -1.01 0.67
C LEU A 23 12.43 -0.72 0.60
N GLY A 24 13.02 -0.13 1.65
CA GLY A 24 14.44 0.21 1.66
C GLY A 24 14.76 1.38 0.70
N PRO A 25 15.94 1.41 0.04
CA PRO A 25 16.27 2.46 -0.93
C PRO A 25 15.37 2.41 -2.17
N GLY A 26 14.67 3.50 -2.47
CA GLY A 26 13.78 3.61 -3.63
C GLY A 26 13.23 5.03 -3.79
N SER A 27 12.65 5.33 -4.95
CA SER A 27 11.98 6.61 -5.22
C SER A 27 10.54 6.61 -4.69
N ILE A 28 9.93 7.80 -4.59
CA ILE A 28 8.52 7.94 -4.23
C ILE A 28 7.63 7.20 -5.25
N LEU A 29 7.91 7.39 -6.55
CA LEU A 29 7.18 6.71 -7.62
C LEU A 29 7.25 5.18 -7.50
N HIS A 30 8.42 4.63 -7.14
CA HIS A 30 8.56 3.20 -6.86
C HIS A 30 7.64 2.77 -5.70
N ALA A 31 7.62 3.53 -4.60
CA ALA A 31 6.76 3.22 -3.46
C ALA A 31 5.26 3.26 -3.81
N GLU A 32 4.82 4.25 -4.59
CA GLU A 32 3.43 4.40 -5.01
C GLU A 32 2.98 3.26 -5.93
N ILE A 33 3.77 2.95 -6.96
CA ILE A 33 3.48 1.84 -7.88
C ILE A 33 3.45 0.51 -7.13
N THR A 34 4.41 0.26 -6.23
CA THR A 34 4.44 -0.96 -5.41
C THR A 34 3.24 -1.05 -4.46
N ALA A 35 2.80 0.07 -3.86
CA ALA A 35 1.60 0.09 -3.03
C ALA A 35 0.36 -0.38 -3.82
N ILE A 36 0.21 0.10 -5.05
CA ILE A 36 -0.91 -0.25 -5.94
C ILE A 36 -0.85 -1.72 -6.34
N ILE A 37 0.33 -2.23 -6.70
CA ILE A 37 0.50 -3.65 -7.06
C ILE A 37 0.08 -4.55 -5.89
N ILE A 38 0.60 -4.28 -4.68
CA ILE A 38 0.25 -5.06 -3.48
C ILE A 38 -1.25 -4.95 -3.17
N ALA A 39 -1.85 -3.77 -3.37
CA ALA A 39 -3.28 -3.57 -3.14
C ALA A 39 -4.17 -4.31 -4.15
N LEU A 40 -3.70 -4.56 -5.37
CA LEU A 40 -4.44 -5.32 -6.40
C LEU A 40 -4.27 -6.84 -6.27
N GLU A 41 -3.16 -7.30 -5.70
CA GLU A 41 -2.90 -8.73 -5.48
C GLU A 41 -3.63 -9.31 -4.25
N ARG A 42 -4.29 -8.47 -3.46
CA ARG A 42 -4.96 -8.83 -2.20
C ARG A 42 -6.47 -8.63 -2.30
#